data_AF-A0A7S3LDY4-F1
#
_entry.id   AF-A0A7S3LDY4-F1
#
_cell.length_a   1.000
_cell.length_b   1.000
_cell.length_c   1.000
_cell.angle_alpha   90.00
_cell.angle_beta   90.00
_cell.angle_gamma   90.00
#
_symmetry.space_group_name_H-M   'P 1'
#
loop_
_entity.id
_entity.type
_entity.pdbx_description
1 polymer ?
#
loop_
_entity_poly.entity_id
_entity_poly.type
_entity_poly.pdbx_seq_one_letter_code
_entity_poly.pdbx_strand_id
1 'polypeptide(L)'
;MKHDDTTRMSANNHHPILSFLTSQGFPAGLRGALLHRSTHEPLSVWILDNSQKMCPADAHILQVNTYATIPATRWQELVDCVLYHADLAYCLQWPTRFALLNPTTAPPQPLLQHFVLHQPSQHVDGRPVQPHEQIQILKQALMSVTPQGPAALLTQLQLLREYIASIAATLRTNQHTLPIIIATQGLLTDDEGQWSPMLGQSFIRLLHSFRDLPVSFVLRLCTDDEQAFEFYNALDAHVNVPLDVLDDFYGES
;
A
#
# COMPACT_ATOMS: atom_id res chain seq x y z
N MET A 1 -41.29 35.33 -13.76
CA MET A 1 -41.39 34.17 -14.66
C MET A 1 -40.03 34.02 -15.33
N LYS A 2 -39.38 32.88 -15.07
CA LYS A 2 -38.10 32.35 -15.62
C LYS A 2 -36.81 33.10 -15.24
N HIS A 3 -36.17 32.56 -14.20
CA HIS A 3 -34.71 32.38 -14.14
C HIS A 3 -34.25 31.58 -15.36
N ASP A 4 -33.12 31.96 -15.96
CA ASP A 4 -32.29 31.00 -16.65
C ASP A 4 -30.83 31.23 -16.27
N ASP A 5 -30.23 30.12 -15.87
CA ASP A 5 -28.99 29.95 -15.16
C ASP A 5 -28.07 29.21 -16.14
N THR A 6 -27.07 29.89 -16.69
CA THR A 6 -26.08 29.23 -17.56
C THR A 6 -24.78 30.04 -17.61
N THR A 7 -24.20 30.25 -16.43
CA THR A 7 -22.77 30.58 -16.38
C THR A 7 -22.00 29.27 -16.51
N ARG A 8 -21.68 28.93 -17.77
CA ARG A 8 -20.77 27.84 -18.14
C ARG A 8 -19.49 27.96 -17.33
N MET A 9 -19.23 26.96 -16.49
CA MET A 9 -17.93 26.71 -15.88
C MET A 9 -16.88 26.65 -16.98
N SER A 10 -15.94 27.59 -16.93
CA SER A 10 -14.80 27.66 -17.83
C SER A 10 -13.87 26.47 -17.58
N ALA A 11 -13.95 25.49 -18.48
CA ALA A 11 -12.94 24.48 -18.69
C ALA A 11 -11.66 25.14 -19.23
N ASN A 12 -10.61 25.27 -18.42
CA ASN A 12 -9.22 25.40 -18.88
C ASN A 12 -8.19 25.44 -17.73
N ASN A 13 -8.13 24.40 -16.90
CA ASN A 13 -6.90 24.07 -16.19
C ASN A 13 -6.45 22.67 -16.66
N HIS A 14 -5.39 22.63 -17.46
CA HIS A 14 -4.69 21.38 -17.78
C HIS A 14 -4.11 20.83 -16.49
N HIS A 15 -4.84 19.93 -15.82
CA HIS A 15 -4.47 19.39 -14.52
C HIS A 15 -3.22 18.52 -14.70
N PRO A 16 -2.08 18.79 -14.00
CA PRO A 16 -0.86 17.96 -14.10
C PRO A 16 -1.14 16.47 -13.87
N ILE A 17 -2.11 16.17 -13.00
CA ILE A 17 -2.66 14.82 -12.77
C ILE A 17 -3.29 14.22 -14.03
N LEU A 18 -4.11 14.95 -14.78
CA LEU A 18 -4.73 14.43 -16.01
C LEU A 18 -3.68 14.09 -17.05
N SER A 19 -2.64 14.92 -17.18
CA SER A 19 -1.50 14.65 -18.07
C SER A 19 -0.73 13.42 -17.63
N PHE A 20 -0.44 13.28 -16.33
CA PHE A 20 0.21 12.09 -15.75
C PHE A 20 -0.62 10.83 -15.98
N LEU A 21 -1.90 10.81 -15.58
CA LEU A 21 -2.75 9.64 -15.76
C LEU A 21 -2.92 9.27 -17.25
N THR A 22 -2.94 10.27 -18.13
CA THR A 22 -2.99 10.03 -19.59
C THR A 22 -1.68 9.42 -20.10
N SER A 23 -0.52 9.90 -19.63
CA SER A 23 0.78 9.33 -20.01
C SER A 23 0.96 7.91 -19.49
N GLN A 24 0.32 7.57 -18.35
CA GLN A 24 0.28 6.21 -17.81
C GLN A 24 -0.74 5.30 -18.51
N GLY A 25 -1.46 5.79 -19.54
CA GLY A 25 -2.40 4.98 -20.33
C GLY A 25 -3.77 4.76 -19.68
N PHE A 26 -4.13 5.50 -18.62
CA PHE A 26 -5.40 5.29 -17.91
C PHE A 26 -6.60 5.68 -18.81
N PRO A 27 -7.62 4.81 -18.92
CA PRO A 27 -8.86 5.12 -19.64
C PRO A 27 -9.58 6.33 -19.07
N ALA A 28 -10.27 7.11 -19.91
CA ALA A 28 -10.91 8.36 -19.51
C ALA A 28 -11.88 8.20 -18.32
N GLY A 29 -12.65 7.10 -18.28
CA GLY A 29 -13.56 6.81 -17.17
C GLY A 29 -12.83 6.58 -15.85
N LEU A 30 -11.73 5.83 -15.86
CA LEU A 30 -10.91 5.59 -14.67
C LEU A 30 -10.22 6.88 -14.20
N ARG A 31 -9.72 7.71 -15.12
CA ARG A 31 -9.16 9.02 -14.78
C ARG A 31 -10.19 9.91 -14.08
N GLY A 32 -11.42 9.94 -14.59
CA GLY A 32 -12.52 10.67 -13.97
C GLY A 32 -12.82 10.18 -12.56
N ALA A 33 -12.87 8.86 -12.36
CA ALA A 33 -13.09 8.26 -11.05
C ALA A 33 -11.98 8.59 -10.04
N LEU A 34 -10.71 8.54 -10.45
CA LEU A 34 -9.56 8.86 -9.59
C LEU A 34 -9.55 10.33 -9.16
N LEU A 35 -9.89 11.25 -10.09
CA LEU A 35 -9.96 12.69 -9.80
C LEU A 35 -11.13 13.06 -8.89
N HIS A 36 -12.26 12.34 -8.98
CA HIS A 36 -13.38 12.56 -8.08
C HIS A 36 -13.11 12.07 -6.65
N ARG A 37 -12.18 11.12 -6.47
CA ARG A 37 -11.77 10.60 -5.15
C ARG A 37 -10.78 11.50 -4.42
N SER A 38 -9.95 12.27 -5.13
CA SER A 38 -8.79 12.95 -4.52
C SER A 38 -9.08 14.06 -3.53
N THR A 39 -10.32 14.52 -3.40
CA THR A 39 -10.64 15.61 -2.47
C THR A 39 -10.94 15.16 -1.04
N HIS A 40 -11.13 13.85 -0.79
CA HIS A 40 -11.64 13.36 0.50
C HIS A 40 -11.06 12.01 1.00
N GLU A 41 -10.02 11.44 0.39
CA GLU A 41 -9.57 10.11 0.83
C GLU A 41 -8.78 10.15 2.16
N PRO A 42 -9.05 9.21 3.10
CA PRO A 42 -8.19 8.99 4.26
C PRO A 42 -6.81 8.49 3.86
N LEU A 43 -5.89 8.55 4.83
CA LEU A 43 -4.58 7.94 4.76
C LEU A 43 -4.65 6.49 4.26
N SER A 44 -3.91 6.14 3.21
CA SER A 44 -3.68 4.73 2.85
C SER A 44 -2.49 4.18 3.63
N VAL A 45 -2.55 2.91 4.08
CA VAL A 45 -1.45 2.26 4.80
C VAL A 45 -0.95 1.06 3.99
N TRP A 46 0.34 1.05 3.68
CA TRP A 46 1.05 -0.07 3.08
C TRP A 46 1.91 -0.75 4.15
N ILE A 47 1.78 -2.05 4.29
CA ILE A 47 2.63 -2.91 5.09
C ILE A 47 3.50 -3.70 4.13
N LEU A 48 4.81 -3.49 4.20
CA LEU A 48 5.79 -4.03 3.28
C LEU A 48 6.58 -5.12 3.97
N ASP A 49 6.49 -6.34 3.45
CA ASP A 49 7.34 -7.44 3.86
C ASP A 49 8.79 -7.18 3.43
N ASN A 50 9.65 -7.04 4.42
CA ASN A 50 11.10 -6.95 4.26
C ASN A 50 11.79 -8.10 4.98
N SER A 51 11.17 -9.30 5.02
CA SER A 51 11.77 -10.52 5.56
C SER A 51 12.82 -11.11 4.62
N GLN A 52 13.62 -12.05 5.12
CA GLN A 52 14.64 -12.74 4.33
C GLN A 52 14.06 -13.46 3.10
N LYS A 53 12.79 -13.86 3.13
CA LYS A 53 12.10 -14.52 2.02
C LYS A 53 11.81 -13.59 0.84
N MET A 54 12.10 -12.29 0.96
CA MET A 54 12.04 -11.33 -0.15
C MET A 54 13.37 -11.23 -0.95
N CYS A 55 14.42 -11.94 -0.51
CA CYS A 55 15.73 -11.98 -1.17
C CYS A 55 15.85 -12.86 -2.43
N PRO A 56 15.10 -13.96 -2.61
CA PRO A 56 15.18 -14.77 -3.83
C PRO A 56 14.98 -13.92 -5.09
N ALA A 57 15.75 -14.23 -6.14
CA ALA A 57 15.73 -13.57 -7.44
C ALA A 57 14.83 -14.30 -8.44
N ASP A 58 13.61 -14.59 -8.01
CA ASP A 58 12.56 -15.29 -8.76
C ASP A 58 11.43 -14.36 -9.22
N ALA A 59 11.58 -13.06 -9.01
CA ALA A 59 10.61 -12.03 -9.33
C ALA A 59 11.00 -11.26 -10.61
N HIS A 60 10.11 -10.40 -11.10
CA HIS A 60 10.30 -9.76 -12.41
C HIS A 60 9.81 -8.32 -12.43
N ILE A 61 10.65 -7.39 -12.90
CA ILE A 61 10.27 -6.00 -13.12
C ILE A 61 9.95 -5.78 -14.60
N LEU A 62 8.79 -5.19 -14.88
CA LEU A 62 8.39 -4.82 -16.24
C LEU A 62 9.07 -3.52 -16.68
N GLN A 63 9.85 -3.60 -17.76
CA GLN A 63 10.41 -2.42 -18.39
C GLN A 63 9.39 -1.80 -19.36
N VAL A 64 8.71 -0.74 -18.93
CA VAL A 64 7.60 -0.07 -19.63
C VAL A 64 7.90 0.26 -21.11
N ASN A 65 9.13 0.66 -21.44
CA ASN A 65 9.50 1.06 -22.80
C ASN A 65 9.64 -0.10 -23.79
N THR A 66 9.98 -1.29 -23.29
CA THR A 66 10.30 -2.46 -24.13
C THR A 66 9.31 -3.59 -23.93
N TYR A 67 8.45 -3.50 -22.91
CA TYR A 67 7.64 -4.61 -22.40
C TYR A 67 8.47 -5.86 -22.06
N ALA A 68 9.78 -5.68 -21.91
CA ALA A 68 10.69 -6.74 -21.50
C ALA A 68 10.68 -6.85 -19.98
N THR A 69 11.03 -8.02 -19.48
CA THR A 69 11.01 -8.30 -18.04
C THR A 69 12.43 -8.52 -17.58
N ILE A 70 12.77 -7.93 -16.44
CA ILE A 70 14.11 -7.96 -15.86
C ILE A 70 14.04 -8.84 -14.61
N PRO A 71 14.87 -9.90 -14.50
CA PRO A 71 14.96 -10.69 -13.28
C PRO A 71 15.29 -9.79 -12.09
N ALA A 72 14.55 -9.96 -11.01
CA ALA A 72 14.65 -9.14 -9.83
C ALA A 72 14.41 -10.00 -8.58
N THR A 73 14.80 -9.49 -7.42
CA THR A 73 14.31 -10.05 -6.17
C THR A 73 12.88 -9.62 -5.91
N ARG A 74 12.14 -10.41 -5.12
CA ARG A 74 10.78 -10.04 -4.67
C ARG A 74 10.77 -8.67 -3.98
N TRP A 75 11.83 -8.35 -3.23
CA TRP A 75 12.02 -7.01 -2.64
C TRP A 75 12.17 -5.93 -3.71
N GLN A 76 13.00 -6.14 -4.73
CA GLN A 76 13.20 -5.15 -5.79
C GLN A 76 11.92 -4.88 -6.56
N GLU A 77 11.16 -5.94 -6.88
CA GLU A 77 9.86 -5.80 -7.52
C GLU A 77 8.85 -5.05 -6.63
N LEU A 78 8.77 -5.39 -5.33
CA LEU A 78 7.93 -4.67 -4.39
C LEU A 78 8.32 -3.20 -4.28
N VAL A 79 9.62 -2.87 -4.24
CA VAL A 79 10.10 -1.50 -4.20
C VAL A 79 9.70 -0.75 -5.47
N ASP A 80 9.85 -1.34 -6.66
CA ASP A 80 9.42 -0.73 -7.92
C ASP A 80 7.91 -0.41 -7.91
N CYS A 81 7.10 -1.37 -7.50
CA CYS A 81 5.65 -1.21 -7.33
C CYS A 81 5.30 -0.09 -6.32
N VAL A 82 5.94 -0.08 -5.15
CA VAL A 82 5.73 0.94 -4.11
C VAL A 82 6.11 2.33 -4.61
N LEU A 83 7.18 2.47 -5.38
CA LEU A 83 7.60 3.75 -5.94
C LEU A 83 6.62 4.26 -7.00
N TYR A 84 6.09 3.37 -7.84
CA TYR A 84 5.01 3.73 -8.76
C TYR A 84 3.76 4.22 -8.00
N HIS A 85 3.37 3.52 -6.93
CA HIS A 85 2.24 3.95 -6.09
C HIS A 85 2.53 5.23 -5.32
N ALA A 86 3.77 5.48 -4.93
CA ALA A 86 4.19 6.74 -4.31
C ALA A 86 4.07 7.91 -5.29
N ASP A 87 4.48 7.75 -6.55
CA ASP A 87 4.30 8.75 -7.60
C ASP A 87 2.81 9.00 -7.91
N LEU A 88 1.99 7.94 -7.93
CA LEU A 88 0.55 8.06 -8.13
C LEU A 88 -0.11 8.80 -6.95
N ALA A 89 0.18 8.38 -5.72
CA ALA A 89 -0.29 9.05 -4.51
C ALA A 89 0.15 10.51 -4.47
N TYR A 90 1.38 10.78 -4.92
CA TYR A 90 1.92 12.12 -5.07
C TYR A 90 1.07 12.99 -5.99
N CYS A 91 0.84 12.49 -7.22
CA CYS A 91 0.06 13.22 -8.19
C CYS A 91 -1.35 13.48 -7.66
N LEU A 92 -1.97 12.47 -7.04
CA LEU A 92 -3.34 12.54 -6.53
C LEU A 92 -3.49 13.25 -5.18
N GLN A 93 -2.38 13.70 -4.57
CA GLN A 93 -2.38 14.29 -3.22
C GLN A 93 -2.98 13.37 -2.15
N TRP A 94 -2.80 12.05 -2.32
CA TRP A 94 -3.32 11.04 -1.40
C TRP A 94 -2.35 10.79 -0.26
N PRO A 95 -2.72 11.10 1.00
CA PRO A 95 -1.87 10.77 2.13
C PRO A 95 -1.64 9.26 2.17
N THR A 96 -0.37 8.85 2.15
CA THR A 96 -0.01 7.43 2.10
C THR A 96 1.12 7.16 3.08
N ARG A 97 0.97 6.12 3.89
CA ARG A 97 1.95 5.62 4.85
C ARG A 97 2.51 4.30 4.36
N PHE A 98 3.81 4.20 4.15
CA PHE A 98 4.50 2.93 3.91
C PHE A 98 5.18 2.49 5.17
N ALA A 99 4.95 1.25 5.62
CA ALA A 99 5.51 0.70 6.85
C ALA A 99 6.21 -0.64 6.59
N LEU A 100 7.43 -0.80 7.08
CA LEU A 100 8.15 -2.08 7.00
C LEU A 100 7.68 -3.05 8.10
N LEU A 101 7.57 -4.34 7.78
CA LEU A 101 7.23 -5.39 8.76
C LEU A 101 8.30 -5.54 9.84
N ASN A 102 9.55 -5.61 9.41
CA ASN A 102 10.70 -5.88 10.23
C ASN A 102 11.52 -4.60 10.45
N PRO A 103 12.00 -4.34 11.67
CA PRO A 103 12.90 -3.24 11.94
C PRO A 103 14.16 -3.33 11.08
N THR A 104 14.62 -2.20 10.54
CA THR A 104 15.96 -2.11 9.95
C THR A 104 16.98 -1.75 11.03
N THR A 105 18.27 -2.02 10.79
CA THR A 105 19.36 -1.81 11.76
C THR A 105 19.65 -0.33 12.09
N ALA A 106 18.86 0.62 11.59
CA ALA A 106 18.94 2.02 11.96
C ALA A 106 18.39 2.26 13.39
N PRO A 107 19.09 3.04 14.24
CA PRO A 107 18.78 3.19 15.68
C PRO A 107 17.46 3.96 15.93
N PRO A 108 16.95 3.92 17.18
CA PRO A 108 15.63 3.37 17.50
C PRO A 108 14.51 4.12 16.77
N GLN A 109 13.80 3.40 15.92
CA GLN A 109 12.68 3.95 15.17
C GLN A 109 11.35 3.45 15.74
N PRO A 110 10.25 4.22 15.59
CA PRO A 110 8.91 3.82 16.03
C PRO A 110 8.55 2.41 15.54
N LEU A 111 7.62 1.76 16.25
CA LEU A 111 7.13 0.38 16.05
C LEU A 111 6.84 -0.01 14.57
N LEU A 112 6.58 1.00 13.73
CA LEU A 112 6.57 0.92 12.27
C LEU A 112 7.58 1.95 11.74
N GLN A 113 8.63 1.51 11.06
CA GLN A 113 9.43 2.44 10.23
C GLN A 113 8.53 2.88 9.11
N HIS A 114 8.12 4.15 9.13
CA HIS A 114 7.09 4.63 8.23
C HIS A 114 7.45 5.91 7.49
N PHE A 115 7.09 5.92 6.22
CA PHE A 115 7.20 7.08 5.35
C PHE A 115 5.80 7.60 5.08
N VAL A 116 5.57 8.88 5.35
CA VAL A 116 4.28 9.51 5.06
C VAL A 116 4.46 10.49 3.91
N LEU A 117 3.73 10.27 2.84
CA LEU A 117 3.56 11.23 1.76
C LEU A 117 2.39 12.17 2.08
N HIS A 118 2.49 13.43 1.68
CA HIS A 118 1.45 14.46 1.88
C HIS A 118 1.09 14.78 3.34
N GLN A 119 2.08 14.77 4.24
CA GLN A 119 1.93 15.42 5.53
C GLN A 119 2.54 16.83 5.54
N PRO A 120 1.82 17.88 5.99
CA PRO A 120 2.32 19.25 6.07
C PRO A 120 3.54 19.45 6.99
N SER A 121 3.89 18.45 7.82
CA SER A 121 4.71 18.67 9.01
C SER A 121 6.15 18.15 8.90
N GLN A 122 6.56 17.51 7.80
CA GLN A 122 7.93 17.02 7.67
C GLN A 122 8.89 18.19 7.41
N HIS A 123 9.81 18.43 8.34
CA HIS A 123 10.86 19.42 8.21
C HIS A 123 12.22 18.71 8.15
N VAL A 124 13.03 19.07 7.16
CA VAL A 124 14.46 18.72 7.10
C VAL A 124 15.21 20.03 7.19
N ASP A 125 16.16 20.13 8.11
CA ASP A 125 16.96 21.35 8.36
C ASP A 125 16.12 22.63 8.55
N GLY A 126 14.96 22.50 9.19
CA GLY A 126 14.07 23.62 9.52
C GLY A 126 13.23 24.15 8.34
N ARG A 127 13.28 23.53 7.16
CA ARG A 127 12.38 23.83 6.04
C ARG A 127 11.37 22.72 5.79
N PRO A 128 10.16 23.03 5.32
CA PRO A 128 9.21 22.01 4.90
C PRO A 128 9.80 21.22 3.73
N VAL A 129 9.76 19.89 3.85
CA VAL A 129 10.21 18.96 2.81
C VAL A 129 9.26 19.10 1.63
N GLN A 130 9.82 19.34 0.44
CA GLN A 130 8.99 19.44 -0.74
C GLN A 130 8.44 18.05 -1.11
N PRO A 131 7.21 17.94 -1.61
CA PRO A 131 6.61 16.64 -1.91
C PRO A 131 7.48 15.72 -2.82
N HIS A 132 8.24 16.26 -3.77
CA HIS A 132 9.15 15.46 -4.62
C HIS A 132 10.37 14.94 -3.85
N GLU A 133 10.83 15.69 -2.84
CA GLU A 133 11.90 15.26 -1.94
C GLU A 133 11.43 14.09 -1.06
N GLN A 134 10.14 14.04 -0.67
CA GLN A 134 9.58 12.92 0.09
C GLN A 134 9.70 11.59 -0.68
N ILE A 135 9.45 11.60 -2.00
CA ILE A 135 9.60 10.40 -2.84
C ILE A 135 11.07 9.99 -2.95
N GLN A 136 11.98 10.95 -3.11
CA GLN A 136 13.43 10.63 -3.15
C GLN A 136 13.93 10.06 -1.82
N ILE A 137 13.45 10.60 -0.69
CA ILE A 137 13.75 10.08 0.64
C ILE A 137 13.21 8.65 0.79
N LEU A 138 11.95 8.42 0.41
CA LEU A 138 11.34 7.08 0.41
C LEU A 138 12.17 6.11 -0.44
N LYS A 139 12.50 6.49 -1.67
CA LYS A 139 13.31 5.69 -2.60
C LYS A 139 14.66 5.34 -1.99
N GLN A 140 15.40 6.33 -1.50
CA GLN A 140 16.72 6.09 -0.90
C GLN A 140 16.62 5.17 0.31
N ALA A 141 15.60 5.36 1.14
CA ALA A 141 15.40 4.53 2.32
C ALA A 141 15.05 3.08 1.95
N LEU A 142 14.10 2.85 1.05
CA LEU A 142 13.73 1.52 0.59
C LEU A 142 14.89 0.80 -0.11
N MET A 143 15.66 1.51 -0.93
CA MET A 143 16.85 0.95 -1.60
C MET A 143 17.98 0.60 -0.61
N SER A 144 17.98 1.19 0.60
CA SER A 144 18.95 0.88 1.65
C SER A 144 18.54 -0.30 2.55
N VAL A 145 17.28 -0.78 2.42
CA VAL A 145 16.80 -1.93 3.18
C VAL A 145 17.42 -3.20 2.63
N THR A 146 18.08 -3.95 3.51
CA THR A 146 18.40 -5.37 3.27
C THR A 146 17.29 -6.20 3.91
N PRO A 147 16.52 -6.99 3.13
CA PRO A 147 15.46 -7.82 3.70
C PRO A 147 16.02 -8.85 4.69
N GLN A 148 15.42 -8.91 5.88
CA GLN A 148 15.86 -9.72 7.01
C GLN A 148 14.74 -9.91 8.05
N GLY A 149 14.92 -10.89 8.94
CA GLY A 149 14.01 -11.13 10.06
C GLY A 149 12.79 -12.00 9.72
N PRO A 150 12.07 -12.47 10.76
CA PRO A 150 10.86 -13.27 10.60
C PRO A 150 9.70 -12.36 10.21
N ALA A 151 8.84 -12.75 9.26
CA ALA A 151 7.74 -11.90 8.77
C ALA A 151 6.66 -11.68 9.85
N ALA A 152 6.90 -10.75 10.79
CA ALA A 152 6.11 -10.52 12.00
C ALA A 152 4.76 -9.81 11.77
N LEU A 153 4.03 -10.19 10.72
CA LEU A 153 2.80 -9.54 10.26
C LEU A 153 1.68 -9.55 11.30
N LEU A 154 1.52 -10.62 12.09
CA LEU A 154 0.50 -10.68 13.15
C LEU A 154 0.69 -9.57 14.19
N THR A 155 1.91 -9.41 14.68
CA THR A 155 2.26 -8.38 15.67
C THR A 155 1.99 -6.99 15.11
N GLN A 156 2.39 -6.74 13.86
CA GLN A 156 2.19 -5.43 13.24
C GLN A 156 0.71 -5.11 13.00
N LEU A 157 -0.08 -6.10 12.59
CA LEU A 157 -1.52 -5.92 12.43
C LEU A 157 -2.24 -5.70 13.77
N GLN A 158 -1.80 -6.32 14.86
CA GLN A 158 -2.34 -6.04 16.19
C GLN A 158 -2.09 -4.59 16.61
N LEU A 159 -0.88 -4.08 16.39
CA LEU A 159 -0.55 -2.68 16.69
C LEU A 159 -1.35 -1.71 15.81
N LEU A 160 -1.44 -2.01 14.51
CA LEU A 160 -2.23 -1.21 13.57
C LEU A 160 -3.70 -1.18 13.97
N ARG A 161 -4.25 -2.31 14.43
CA ARG A 161 -5.62 -2.39 14.93
C ARG A 161 -5.85 -1.42 16.09
N GLU A 162 -4.98 -1.42 17.09
CA GLU A 162 -5.10 -0.55 18.27
C GLU A 162 -5.07 0.92 17.87
N TYR A 163 -4.14 1.29 16.96
CA TYR A 163 -4.09 2.61 16.38
C TYR A 163 -5.39 2.98 15.67
N ILE A 164 -5.90 2.12 14.79
CA ILE A 164 -7.14 2.39 14.03
C ILE A 164 -8.34 2.49 14.96
N ALA A 165 -8.43 1.64 15.98
CA ALA A 165 -9.47 1.72 16.99
C ALA A 165 -9.49 3.10 17.68
N SER A 166 -8.32 3.69 17.94
CA SER A 166 -8.21 5.03 18.54
C SER A 166 -8.72 6.16 17.63
N ILE A 167 -8.67 6.00 16.30
CA ILE A 167 -9.12 6.99 15.31
C ILE A 167 -10.45 6.64 14.63
N ALA A 168 -11.06 5.51 14.99
CA ALA A 168 -12.23 4.97 14.30
C ALA A 168 -13.45 5.91 14.33
N ALA A 169 -13.65 6.64 15.43
CA ALA A 169 -14.73 7.62 15.53
C ALA A 169 -14.56 8.75 14.50
N THR A 170 -13.34 9.27 14.34
CA THR A 170 -13.02 10.31 13.35
C THR A 170 -13.23 9.80 11.93
N LEU A 171 -12.77 8.59 11.62
CA LEU A 171 -12.96 7.98 10.30
C LEU A 171 -14.44 7.84 9.96
N ARG A 172 -15.27 7.35 10.89
CA ARG A 172 -16.72 7.22 10.67
C ARG A 172 -17.43 8.56 10.50
N THR A 173 -17.10 9.56 11.32
CA THR A 173 -17.67 10.91 11.21
C THR A 173 -17.41 11.51 9.83
N ASN A 174 -16.23 11.23 9.27
CA ASN A 174 -15.84 11.69 7.95
C ASN A 174 -16.32 10.77 6.82
N GLN A 175 -17.02 9.66 7.12
CA GLN A 175 -17.42 8.63 6.14
C GLN A 175 -16.24 8.02 5.37
N HIS A 176 -15.10 7.89 6.03
CA HIS A 176 -13.86 7.38 5.47
C HIS A 176 -13.66 5.91 5.84
N THR A 177 -13.22 5.11 4.87
CA THR A 177 -12.69 3.76 5.06
C THR A 177 -11.19 3.78 4.82
N LEU A 178 -10.39 3.32 5.77
CA LEU A 178 -8.93 3.29 5.69
C LEU A 178 -8.46 2.07 4.87
N PRO A 179 -7.82 2.25 3.70
CA PRO A 179 -7.25 1.14 2.94
C PRO A 179 -5.95 0.66 3.59
N ILE A 180 -5.84 -0.66 3.79
CA ILE A 180 -4.65 -1.34 4.31
C ILE A 180 -4.16 -2.33 3.26
N ILE A 181 -3.05 -1.98 2.60
CA ILE A 181 -2.38 -2.84 1.63
C ILE A 181 -1.31 -3.63 2.37
N ILE A 182 -1.33 -4.95 2.25
CA ILE A 182 -0.35 -5.86 2.84
C ILE A 182 0.37 -6.53 1.67
N ALA A 183 1.61 -6.15 1.43
CA ALA A 183 2.46 -6.79 0.45
C ALA A 183 3.35 -7.82 1.14
N THR A 184 3.16 -9.10 0.84
CA THR A 184 3.87 -10.20 1.52
C THR A 184 4.31 -11.29 0.55
N GLN A 185 5.41 -11.95 0.88
CA GLN A 185 6.00 -13.05 0.09
C GLN A 185 5.19 -14.35 0.10
N GLY A 186 4.02 -14.41 0.74
CA GLY A 186 3.21 -15.63 0.83
C GLY A 186 2.82 -15.94 2.27
N LEU A 187 2.70 -17.23 2.58
CA LEU A 187 2.22 -17.70 3.88
C LEU A 187 2.99 -17.08 5.05
N LEU A 188 2.23 -16.69 6.07
CA LEU A 188 2.74 -16.27 7.37
C LEU A 188 3.67 -17.33 7.95
N THR A 189 4.73 -16.87 8.61
CA THR A 189 5.64 -17.74 9.35
C THR A 189 5.83 -17.30 10.79
N ASP A 190 6.12 -18.25 11.66
CA ASP A 190 6.60 -17.98 13.02
C ASP A 190 8.05 -17.45 13.02
N ASP A 191 8.60 -17.27 14.22
CA ASP A 191 9.96 -16.75 14.43
C ASP A 191 11.02 -17.71 13.87
N GLU A 192 10.67 -19.00 13.73
CA GLU A 192 11.48 -20.04 13.09
C GLU A 192 11.31 -20.11 11.56
N GLY A 193 10.48 -19.24 10.98
CA GLY A 193 10.25 -19.18 9.54
C GLY A 193 9.34 -20.31 9.01
N GLN A 194 8.59 -20.97 9.89
CA GLN A 194 7.70 -22.08 9.56
C GLN A 194 6.23 -21.62 9.51
N TRP A 195 5.49 -22.16 8.55
CA TRP A 195 4.03 -22.00 8.51
C TRP A 195 3.36 -23.08 9.35
N SER A 196 2.21 -22.73 9.96
CA SER A 196 1.32 -23.71 10.57
C SER A 196 -0.16 -23.32 10.41
N PRO A 197 -1.08 -24.30 10.39
CA PRO A 197 -2.52 -24.03 10.38
C PRO A 197 -2.98 -23.17 11.58
N MET A 198 -2.31 -23.30 12.73
CA MET A 198 -2.60 -22.48 13.91
C MET A 198 -2.26 -21.00 13.68
N LEU A 199 -1.17 -20.73 12.97
CA LEU A 199 -0.78 -19.36 12.59
C LEU A 199 -1.78 -18.77 11.59
N GLY A 200 -2.21 -19.55 10.59
CA GLY A 200 -3.28 -19.17 9.67
C GLY A 200 -4.59 -18.85 10.40
N GLN A 201 -5.00 -19.67 11.37
CA GLN A 201 -6.19 -19.40 12.18
C GLN A 201 -6.05 -18.13 13.03
N SER A 202 -4.84 -17.85 13.55
CA SER A 202 -4.57 -16.63 14.30
C SER A 202 -4.67 -15.38 13.42
N PHE A 203 -4.24 -15.47 12.16
CA PHE A 203 -4.43 -14.41 11.17
C PHE A 203 -5.90 -14.15 10.87
N ILE A 204 -6.67 -15.20 10.58
CA ILE A 204 -8.12 -15.09 10.35
C ILE A 204 -8.82 -14.43 11.55
N ARG A 205 -8.50 -14.87 12.77
CA ARG A 205 -9.03 -14.25 14.00
C ARG A 205 -8.65 -12.78 14.13
N LEU A 206 -7.43 -12.43 13.75
CA LEU A 206 -6.98 -11.06 13.77
C LEU A 206 -7.73 -10.21 12.74
N LEU A 207 -7.87 -10.66 11.49
CA LEU A 207 -8.67 -9.98 10.48
C LEU A 207 -10.12 -9.79 10.93
N HIS A 208 -10.75 -10.82 11.50
CA HIS A 208 -12.10 -10.72 12.07
C HIS A 208 -12.23 -9.64 13.13
N SER A 209 -11.18 -9.40 13.92
CA SER A 209 -11.25 -8.38 14.94
C SER A 209 -11.51 -7.01 14.30
N PHE A 210 -11.02 -6.74 13.08
CA PHE A 210 -11.21 -5.48 12.36
C PHE A 210 -12.63 -5.24 11.83
N ARG A 211 -13.54 -6.22 11.89
CA ARG A 211 -14.91 -6.13 11.30
C ARG A 211 -15.69 -4.87 11.69
N ASP A 212 -15.46 -4.37 12.90
CA ASP A 212 -16.18 -3.22 13.44
C ASP A 212 -15.46 -1.90 13.15
N LEU A 213 -14.28 -1.93 12.52
CA LEU A 213 -13.47 -0.77 12.19
C LEU A 213 -13.68 -0.36 10.72
N PRO A 214 -13.62 0.95 10.39
CA PRO A 214 -13.79 1.43 9.02
C PRO A 214 -12.50 1.19 8.21
N VAL A 215 -12.26 -0.06 7.82
CA VAL A 215 -11.06 -0.48 7.07
C VAL A 215 -11.44 -1.35 5.88
N SER A 216 -10.55 -1.37 4.88
CA SER A 216 -10.53 -2.39 3.83
C SER A 216 -9.11 -2.94 3.70
N PHE A 217 -8.98 -4.18 3.28
CA PHE A 217 -7.70 -4.84 3.09
C PHE A 217 -7.46 -5.16 1.62
N VAL A 218 -6.21 -5.03 1.19
CA VAL A 218 -5.71 -5.56 -0.07
C VAL A 218 -4.48 -6.39 0.24
N LEU A 219 -4.49 -7.68 -0.06
CA LEU A 219 -3.33 -8.55 0.05
C LEU A 219 -2.66 -8.65 -1.32
N ARG A 220 -1.43 -8.15 -1.43
CA ARG A 220 -0.59 -8.33 -2.62
C ARG A 220 0.40 -9.45 -2.36
N LEU A 221 0.28 -10.56 -3.09
CA LEU A 221 1.23 -11.66 -3.01
C LEU A 221 2.46 -11.31 -3.86
N CYS A 222 3.64 -11.49 -3.28
CA CYS A 222 4.92 -11.31 -3.96
C CYS A 222 5.57 -12.69 -4.20
N THR A 223 4.77 -13.69 -4.57
CA THR A 223 5.21 -15.08 -4.75
C THR A 223 4.28 -15.85 -5.68
N ASP A 224 4.86 -16.82 -6.37
CA ASP A 224 4.13 -17.79 -7.20
C ASP A 224 3.81 -19.08 -6.40
N ASP A 225 3.72 -18.97 -5.07
CA ASP A 225 3.48 -20.14 -4.21
C ASP A 225 1.98 -20.46 -4.22
N GLU A 226 1.63 -21.54 -4.92
CA GLU A 226 0.25 -22.04 -5.04
C GLU A 226 -0.40 -22.26 -3.67
N GLN A 227 0.35 -22.71 -2.66
CA GLN A 227 -0.19 -22.91 -1.32
C GLN A 227 -0.57 -21.58 -0.64
N ALA A 228 0.22 -20.52 -0.88
CA ALA A 228 -0.11 -19.18 -0.40
C ALA A 228 -1.36 -18.65 -1.12
N PHE A 229 -1.43 -18.81 -2.44
CA PHE A 229 -2.56 -18.39 -3.24
C PHE A 229 -3.86 -19.07 -2.80
N GLU A 230 -3.86 -20.40 -2.63
CA GLU A 230 -5.02 -21.15 -2.14
C GLU A 230 -5.46 -20.68 -0.75
N PHE A 231 -4.51 -20.47 0.16
CA PHE A 231 -4.82 -19.98 1.51
C PHE A 231 -5.47 -18.60 1.49
N TYR A 232 -4.90 -17.64 0.74
CA TYR A 232 -5.38 -16.27 0.73
C TYR A 232 -6.71 -16.12 -0.01
N ASN A 233 -6.92 -16.83 -1.13
CA ASN A 233 -8.22 -16.81 -1.82
C ASN A 233 -9.34 -17.48 -1.03
N ALA A 234 -9.02 -18.44 -0.16
CA ALA A 234 -10.01 -19.01 0.74
C ALA A 234 -10.45 -18.03 1.86
N LEU A 235 -9.73 -16.93 2.09
CA LEU A 235 -10.02 -16.01 3.20
C LEU A 235 -11.36 -15.32 3.06
N ASP A 236 -11.81 -14.95 1.85
CA ASP A 236 -13.07 -14.23 1.66
C ASP A 236 -14.27 -15.01 2.21
N ALA A 237 -14.24 -16.34 2.13
CA ALA A 237 -15.27 -17.20 2.71
C ALA A 237 -15.22 -17.24 4.25
N HIS A 238 -14.12 -16.79 4.84
CA HIS A 238 -13.81 -16.90 6.25
C HIS A 238 -13.75 -15.56 6.98
N VAL A 239 -13.65 -14.41 6.29
CA VAL A 239 -13.53 -13.10 6.94
C VAL A 239 -14.70 -12.18 6.59
N ASN A 240 -15.16 -11.44 7.60
CA ASN A 240 -16.24 -10.46 7.45
C ASN A 240 -15.71 -9.02 7.34
N VAL A 241 -14.54 -8.85 6.72
CA VAL A 241 -13.94 -7.54 6.41
C VAL A 241 -13.80 -7.43 4.89
N PRO A 242 -13.97 -6.25 4.30
CA PRO A 242 -13.65 -6.06 2.89
C PRO A 242 -12.18 -6.41 2.65
N LEU A 243 -11.94 -7.44 1.84
CA LEU A 243 -10.63 -7.98 1.53
C LEU A 243 -10.58 -8.26 0.03
N ASP A 244 -9.53 -7.79 -0.62
CA ASP A 244 -9.19 -8.18 -1.99
C ASP A 244 -7.82 -8.88 -1.95
N VAL A 245 -7.64 -9.92 -2.77
CA VAL A 245 -6.35 -10.60 -2.95
C VAL A 245 -5.89 -10.34 -4.39
N LEU A 246 -4.70 -9.79 -4.52
CA LEU A 246 -4.03 -9.51 -5.78
C LEU A 246 -2.85 -10.47 -5.92
N ASP A 247 -2.77 -11.09 -7.08
CA ASP A 247 -1.64 -11.97 -7.42
C ASP A 247 -0.45 -11.14 -7.90
N ASP A 248 0.66 -11.81 -8.18
CA ASP A 248 1.76 -11.17 -8.89
C ASP A 248 1.32 -10.77 -10.32
N PHE A 249 2.10 -9.89 -10.98
CA PHE A 249 1.75 -9.37 -12.30
C PHE A 249 1.56 -10.49 -13.35
N TYR A 250 2.17 -11.66 -13.15
CA TYR A 250 2.06 -12.79 -14.08
C TYR A 250 0.86 -13.68 -13.80
N GLY A 251 0.47 -13.83 -12.53
CA GLY A 251 -0.74 -14.52 -12.11
C GLY A 251 -2.03 -13.78 -12.50
N GLU A 252 -1.96 -12.45 -12.69
CA GLU A 252 -3.09 -11.62 -13.15
C GLU A 252 -3.26 -11.56 -14.69
N SER A 253 -2.39 -12.21 -15.47
CA SER A 253 -2.35 -12.11 -16.95
C SER A 253 -3.00 -13.25 -17.73
#